data_AF-A0A968P7L6-F1
#
_entry.id   AF-A0A968P7L6-F1
#
_cell.length_a   1.000
_cell.length_b   1.000
_cell.length_c   1.000
_cell.angle_alpha   90.00
_cell.angle_beta   90.00
_cell.angle_gamma   90.00
#
_symmetry.space_group_name_H-M   'P 1'
#
loop_
_entity.id
_entity.type
_entity.pdbx_description
1 polymer ?
#
loop_
_entity_poly.entity_id
_entity_poly.type
_entity_poly.pdbx_seq_one_letter_code
_entity_poly.pdbx_strand_id
1 'polypeptide(L)'
;AMARLVHYGWPGNVRELRNLVERMVIMAPGEEITTADLPEPLRRETDDRLGWLAEEELGSLRSARAVFEKRYIERKLEQCGGNVSKTAELLELERSHLYRKLRAYGLLNPRI
;
A
#
# COMPACT_ATOMS: atom_id res chain seq x y z
N ALA A 1 -13.03 13.36 -0.81
CA ALA A 1 -13.59 11.98 -0.78
C ALA A 1 -13.31 11.21 -2.07
N MET A 2 -13.59 11.79 -3.25
CA MET A 2 -13.50 11.13 -4.57
C MET A 2 -12.22 10.32 -4.82
N ALA A 3 -11.03 10.89 -4.57
CA ALA A 3 -9.76 10.19 -4.78
C ALA A 3 -9.68 8.85 -4.01
N ARG A 4 -10.24 8.78 -2.80
CA ARG A 4 -10.24 7.56 -1.98
C ARG A 4 -11.15 6.48 -2.59
N LEU A 5 -12.26 6.86 -3.20
CA LEU A 5 -13.17 5.92 -3.88
C LEU A 5 -12.57 5.36 -5.16
N VAL A 6 -11.83 6.18 -5.91
CA VAL A 6 -11.17 5.79 -7.16
C VAL A 6 -9.99 4.84 -6.90
N HIS A 7 -9.24 5.05 -5.82
CA HIS A 7 -8.04 4.27 -5.51
C HIS A 7 -8.29 3.02 -4.66
N TYR A 8 -9.48 2.86 -4.09
CA TYR A 8 -9.81 1.67 -3.31
C TYR A 8 -10.05 0.47 -4.24
N GLY A 9 -9.49 -0.69 -3.90
CA GLY A 9 -9.51 -1.88 -4.75
C GLY A 9 -10.86 -2.61 -4.84
N TRP A 10 -11.87 -2.23 -4.06
CA TRP A 10 -13.21 -2.83 -4.05
C TRP A 10 -13.21 -4.37 -4.09
N PRO A 11 -12.72 -5.06 -3.03
CA PRO A 11 -12.66 -6.52 -2.99
C PRO A 11 -14.02 -7.21 -3.17
N GLY A 12 -15.12 -6.51 -2.83
CA GLY A 12 -16.50 -6.93 -3.07
C GLY A 12 -17.07 -6.55 -4.43
N ASN A 13 -16.22 -6.10 -5.37
CA ASN A 13 -16.57 -5.65 -6.72
C ASN A 13 -17.47 -4.39 -6.74
N VAL A 14 -17.99 -4.04 -7.92
CA VAL A 14 -18.86 -2.87 -8.16
C VAL A 14 -20.11 -2.83 -7.27
N ARG A 15 -20.57 -3.99 -6.76
CA ARG A 15 -21.69 -4.05 -5.80
C ARG A 15 -21.34 -3.41 -4.46
N GLU A 16 -20.11 -3.58 -3.99
CA GLU A 16 -19.64 -2.96 -2.75
C GLU A 16 -19.59 -1.44 -2.88
N LEU A 17 -19.06 -0.93 -4.00
CA LEU A 17 -19.06 0.50 -4.31
C LEU A 17 -20.48 1.08 -4.32
N ARG A 18 -21.41 0.42 -5.02
CA ARG A 18 -22.81 0.85 -5.09
C ARG A 18 -23.44 0.93 -3.70
N ASN A 19 -23.37 -0.16 -2.93
CA ASN A 19 -23.97 -0.23 -1.60
C ASN A 19 -23.40 0.84 -0.68
N LEU A 20 -22.10 1.13 -0.81
CA LEU A 20 -21.47 2.18 -0.04
C LEU A 20 -21.99 3.56 -0.45
N VAL A 21 -22.00 3.88 -1.75
CA VAL A 21 -22.47 5.18 -2.24
C VAL A 21 -23.93 5.41 -1.84
N GLU A 22 -24.79 4.41 -1.98
CA GLU A 22 -26.20 4.46 -1.53
C GLU A 22 -26.28 4.78 -0.04
N ARG A 23 -25.49 4.08 0.79
CA ARG A 23 -25.46 4.32 2.23
C ARG A 23 -24.91 5.70 2.59
N MET A 24 -23.91 6.20 1.87
CA MET A 24 -23.35 7.55 2.08
C MET A 24 -24.34 8.63 1.69
N VAL A 25 -25.09 8.46 0.59
CA VAL A 25 -26.16 9.39 0.19
C VAL A 25 -27.26 9.46 1.25
N ILE A 26 -27.62 8.33 1.87
CA ILE A 26 -28.64 8.29 2.94
C ILE A 26 -28.14 8.96 4.23
N MET A 27 -26.87 8.78 4.58
CA MET A 27 -26.31 9.25 5.85
C MET A 27 -25.65 10.64 5.77
N ALA A 28 -25.46 11.20 4.56
CA ALA A 28 -24.81 12.49 4.38
C ALA A 28 -25.66 13.61 4.99
N PRO A 29 -25.10 14.42 5.91
CA PRO A 29 -25.83 15.51 6.56
C PRO A 29 -26.01 16.74 5.65
N GLY A 30 -25.40 16.76 4.47
CA GLY A 30 -25.43 17.88 3.52
C GLY A 30 -25.23 17.43 2.07
N GLU A 31 -25.12 18.40 1.16
CA GLU A 31 -25.04 18.15 -0.30
C GLU A 31 -23.69 17.56 -0.76
N GLU A 32 -22.64 17.67 0.05
CA GLU A 32 -21.31 17.17 -0.27
C GLU A 32 -20.83 16.10 0.71
N ILE A 33 -20.33 14.98 0.17
CA ILE A 33 -19.68 13.92 0.93
C ILE A 33 -18.20 14.26 1.08
N THR A 34 -17.78 14.53 2.31
CA THR A 34 -16.38 14.83 2.65
C THR A 34 -15.62 13.55 3.00
N THR A 35 -14.30 13.65 3.21
CA THR A 35 -13.50 12.51 3.66
C THR A 35 -13.88 12.02 5.06
N ALA A 36 -14.50 12.85 5.90
CA ALA A 36 -14.93 12.46 7.24
C ALA A 36 -16.13 11.50 7.22
N ASP A 37 -16.95 11.61 6.17
CA ASP A 37 -18.18 10.85 5.98
C ASP A 37 -17.94 9.46 5.40
N LEU A 38 -16.71 9.19 4.93
CA LEU A 38 -16.31 7.86 4.45
C LEU A 38 -16.26 6.86 5.62
N PRO A 39 -16.50 5.57 5.38
CA PRO A 39 -16.31 4.54 6.39
C PRO A 39 -14.81 4.35 6.68
N GLU A 40 -14.52 3.77 7.84
CA GLU A 40 -13.16 3.60 8.35
C GLU A 40 -12.14 3.00 7.36
N PRO A 41 -12.46 1.98 6.55
CA PRO A 41 -11.52 1.42 5.56
C PRO A 41 -11.08 2.43 4.51
N LEU A 42 -11.97 3.37 4.14
CA LEU A 42 -11.71 4.42 3.16
C LEU A 42 -11.15 5.69 3.80
N ARG A 43 -11.34 5.92 5.11
CA ARG A 43 -10.79 7.07 5.86
C ARG A 43 -9.36 6.88 6.27
N ARG A 44 -9.01 5.69 6.75
CA ARG A 44 -7.60 5.35 6.90
C ARG A 44 -7.02 5.45 5.50
N GLU A 45 -5.85 6.06 5.36
CA GLU A 45 -5.01 5.66 4.24
C GLU A 45 -4.82 4.15 4.45
N THR A 46 -5.65 3.32 3.79
CA THR A 46 -5.13 2.05 3.36
C THR A 46 -3.96 2.47 2.50
N ASP A 47 -2.79 2.36 3.10
CA ASP A 47 -1.50 2.48 2.47
C ASP A 47 -1.39 1.27 1.52
N ASP A 48 -2.31 1.23 0.55
CA ASP A 48 -2.31 0.45 -0.68
C ASP A 48 -1.38 1.16 -1.67
N ARG A 49 -0.28 1.73 -1.16
CA ARG A 49 0.92 2.06 -1.95
C ARG A 49 1.70 0.81 -2.35
N LEU A 50 1.18 -0.37 -2.04
CA LEU A 50 1.19 -1.45 -3.02
C LEU A 50 0.26 -1.10 -4.19
N GLY A 51 0.45 0.08 -4.79
CA GLY A 51 -0.15 0.46 -6.04
C GLY A 51 0.41 -0.52 -7.03
N TRP A 52 -0.37 -1.55 -7.35
CA TRP A 52 -0.08 -2.44 -8.45
C TRP A 52 0.14 -1.51 -9.64
N LEU A 53 1.38 -1.45 -10.12
CA LEU A 53 1.62 -0.87 -11.44
C LEU A 53 0.68 -1.61 -12.40
N ALA A 54 0.14 -0.91 -13.40
CA ALA A 54 -0.67 -1.58 -14.40
C ALA A 54 0.09 -2.84 -14.88
N GLU A 55 -0.60 -3.97 -15.06
CA GLU A 55 0.05 -5.26 -15.39
C GLU A 55 0.95 -5.12 -16.64
N GLU A 56 0.59 -4.17 -17.51
CA GLU A 56 1.32 -3.70 -18.69
C GLU A 56 2.70 -3.08 -18.40
N GLU A 57 2.89 -2.43 -17.25
CA GLU A 57 4.16 -1.82 -16.82
C GLU A 57 5.09 -2.82 -16.10
N LEU A 58 4.55 -3.92 -15.56
CA LEU A 58 5.31 -4.90 -14.78
C LEU A 58 6.03 -5.93 -15.68
N GLY A 59 5.63 -6.06 -16.94
CA GLY A 59 6.26 -6.96 -17.90
C GLY A 59 6.18 -8.43 -17.44
N SER A 60 7.31 -9.00 -17.01
CA SER A 60 7.37 -10.40 -16.57
C SER A 60 7.00 -10.58 -15.09
N LEU A 61 6.50 -11.77 -14.70
CA LEU A 61 6.25 -12.12 -13.29
C LEU A 61 7.48 -11.93 -12.39
N ARG A 62 8.69 -12.13 -12.95
CA ARG A 62 9.95 -11.90 -12.23
C ARG A 62 10.10 -10.41 -11.87
N SER A 63 9.88 -9.53 -12.83
CA SER A 63 9.93 -8.09 -12.66
C SER A 63 8.84 -7.62 -11.69
N ALA A 64 7.63 -8.17 -11.81
CA ALA A 64 6.53 -7.88 -10.89
C ALA A 64 6.86 -8.22 -9.44
N ARG A 65 7.40 -9.42 -9.21
CA ARG A 65 7.87 -9.85 -7.88
C ARG A 65 8.98 -8.94 -7.34
N ALA A 66 9.91 -8.50 -8.18
CA ALA A 66 11.00 -7.62 -7.76
C ALA A 66 10.48 -6.23 -7.34
N VAL A 67 9.52 -5.66 -8.08
CA VAL A 67 8.88 -4.38 -7.73
C VAL A 67 8.12 -4.51 -6.41
N PHE A 68 7.31 -5.55 -6.27
CA PHE A 68 6.59 -5.84 -5.02
C PHE A 68 7.56 -5.98 -3.85
N GLU A 69 8.58 -6.83 -4.00
CA GLU A 69 9.54 -7.12 -2.95
C GLU A 69 10.32 -5.86 -2.53
N LYS A 70 10.77 -5.04 -3.49
CA LYS A 70 11.44 -3.76 -3.21
C LYS A 70 10.57 -2.85 -2.33
N ARG A 71 9.33 -2.59 -2.75
CA ARG A 71 8.41 -1.69 -2.01
C ARG A 71 8.05 -2.25 -0.64
N TYR A 72 7.83 -3.56 -0.56
CA TYR A 72 7.51 -4.21 0.69
C TYR A 72 8.63 -4.07 1.71
N ILE A 73 9.88 -4.30 1.28
CA ILE A 73 11.08 -4.14 2.12
C ILE A 73 11.27 -2.68 2.54
N GLU A 74 11.18 -1.73 1.61
CA GLU A 74 11.33 -0.30 1.87
C GLU A 74 10.39 0.20 2.96
N ARG A 75 9.11 -0.16 2.87
CA ARG A 75 8.12 0.23 3.87
C ARG A 75 8.37 -0.42 5.23
N LYS A 76 8.76 -1.70 5.26
CA LYS A 76 9.07 -2.40 6.52
C LYS A 76 10.31 -1.83 7.18
N LEU A 77 11.24 -1.33 6.37
CA LEU A 77 12.41 -0.60 6.83
C LEU A 77 12.03 0.76 7.44
N GLU A 78 11.14 1.52 6.79
CA GLU A 78 10.59 2.77 7.33
C GLU A 78 9.82 2.55 8.65
N GLN A 79 8.97 1.53 8.73
CA GLN A 79 8.26 1.15 9.96
C GLN A 79 9.22 0.80 11.12
N CYS A 80 10.42 0.32 10.79
CA CYS A 80 11.47 0.01 11.75
C CYS A 80 12.44 1.17 11.98
N GLY A 81 12.18 2.36 11.44
CA GLY A 81 13.05 3.54 11.58
C GLY A 81 14.43 3.35 10.94
N GLY A 82 14.54 2.58 9.86
CA GLY A 82 15.81 2.27 9.20
C GLY A 82 16.61 1.15 9.85
N ASN A 83 16.10 0.51 10.91
CA ASN A 83 16.82 -0.57 11.59
C ASN A 83 16.73 -1.90 10.81
N VAL A 84 17.78 -2.17 10.03
CA VAL A 84 17.89 -3.39 9.19
C VAL A 84 17.79 -4.69 10.00
N SER A 85 18.30 -4.74 11.23
CA SER A 85 18.21 -5.96 12.06
C SER A 85 16.75 -6.23 12.45
N LYS A 86 16.06 -5.21 12.95
CA LYS A 86 14.65 -5.29 13.33
C LYS A 86 13.75 -5.60 12.13
N THR A 87 14.07 -5.03 10.96
CA THR A 87 13.36 -5.35 9.71
C THR A 87 13.59 -6.78 9.26
N ALA A 88 14.81 -7.31 9.39
CA ALA A 88 15.13 -8.70 9.05
C ALA A 88 14.35 -9.69 9.93
N GLU A 89 14.31 -9.45 11.24
CA GLU A 89 13.51 -10.22 12.19
C GLU A 89 12.01 -10.16 11.85
N LEU A 90 11.49 -8.97 11.60
CA LEU A 90 10.08 -8.77 11.24
C LEU A 90 9.68 -9.46 9.92
N LEU A 91 10.62 -9.54 8.98
CA LEU A 91 10.43 -10.18 7.67
C LEU A 91 10.74 -11.68 7.70
N GLU A 92 11.15 -12.23 8.84
CA GLU A 92 11.63 -13.62 8.97
C GLU A 92 12.77 -13.94 7.97
N LEU A 93 13.61 -12.95 7.70
CA LEU A 93 14.76 -13.08 6.82
C LEU A 93 16.06 -13.07 7.61
N GLU A 94 16.99 -13.91 7.17
CA GLU A 94 18.40 -13.78 7.50
C GLU A 94 18.88 -12.34 7.23
N ARG A 95 19.52 -11.70 8.21
CA ARG A 95 20.03 -10.33 8.09
C ARG A 95 20.94 -10.18 6.87
N SER A 96 21.79 -11.18 6.62
CA SER A 96 22.68 -11.23 5.46
C SER A 96 21.93 -11.22 4.13
N HIS A 97 20.76 -11.86 4.07
CA HIS A 97 19.89 -11.90 2.89
C HIS A 97 19.21 -10.53 2.68
N LEU A 98 18.65 -9.93 3.72
CA LEU A 98 18.05 -8.60 3.63
C LEU A 98 19.07 -7.55 3.15
N TYR A 99 20.30 -7.59 3.66
CA TYR A 99 21.37 -6.70 3.18
C TYR A 99 21.66 -6.84 1.68
N ARG A 100 21.66 -8.07 1.13
CA ARG A 100 21.83 -8.26 -0.33
C ARG A 100 20.67 -7.66 -1.10
N LYS A 101 19.44 -7.84 -0.64
CA LYS A 101 18.23 -7.28 -1.27
C LYS A 101 18.24 -5.75 -1.24
N LEU A 102 18.57 -5.15 -0.10
CA LEU A 102 18.70 -3.70 0.04
C LEU A 102 19.76 -3.12 -0.91
N ARG A 103 20.92 -3.80 -1.07
CA ARG A 103 21.94 -3.38 -2.04
C ARG A 103 21.44 -3.49 -3.48
N ALA A 104 20.83 -4.62 -3.83
CA ALA A 104 20.31 -4.85 -5.17
C ALA A 104 19.23 -3.82 -5.57
N TYR A 105 18.45 -3.33 -4.59
CA TYR A 105 17.39 -2.37 -4.82
C TYR A 105 17.78 -0.90 -4.63
N GLY A 106 19.04 -0.63 -4.27
CA GLY A 106 19.54 0.73 -4.02
C GLY A 106 18.95 1.37 -2.75
N LEU A 107 18.49 0.56 -1.80
CA LEU A 107 17.86 1.01 -0.54
C LEU A 107 18.87 1.21 0.60
N LEU A 108 20.16 0.96 0.36
CA LEU A 108 21.24 1.24 1.31
C LEU A 108 21.80 2.64 1.05
N ASN A 109 21.31 3.62 1.80
CA ASN A 109 21.88 4.96 1.82
C ASN A 109 22.96 5.04 2.92
N PRO A 110 24.20 5.49 2.65
CA PRO A 110 25.31 5.50 3.61
C PRO A 110 25.26 6.65 4.63
N ARG A 111 24.08 7.09 5.08
CA ARG A 111 23.96 8.20 6.04
C ARG A 111 22.84 7.97 7.06
N ILE A 112 23.16 7.19 8.09
CA ILE A 112 22.83 7.45 9.50
C ILE A 112 24.03 7.00 10.32
#